data_AF-A0A2H0CQ78-F1
#
_entry.id   AF-A0A2H0CQ78-F1
#
_cell.length_a   1.000
_cell.length_b   1.000
_cell.length_c   1.000
_cell.angle_alpha   90.00
_cell.angle_beta   90.00
_cell.angle_gamma   90.00
#
_symmetry.space_group_name_H-M   'P 1'
#
loop_
_entity.id
_entity.type
_entity.pdbx_description
1 polymer ?
#
loop_
_entity_poly.entity_id
_entity_poly.type
_entity_poly.pdbx_seq_one_letter_code
_entity_poly.pdbx_strand_id
1 'polypeptide(L)'
;MHTVYKALSPEEVNRIIAYCKQHTVKNGGLFEVYPDPETLVTMVVVNSRSEDKPVGAFYCNYLGPGIISLEEEDHDSMPSAQGHIKALKQTIETLIGNL
;
A
#
# COMPACT_ATOMS: atom_id res chain seq x y z
N MET A 1 -4.60 -5.71 13.10
CA MET A 1 -5.99 -5.87 12.58
C MET A 1 -6.10 -5.03 11.30
N HIS A 2 -6.79 -5.49 10.24
CA HIS A 2 -6.95 -4.64 9.04
C HIS A 2 -8.11 -3.67 9.20
N THR A 3 -7.85 -2.39 8.90
CA THR A 3 -8.89 -1.36 8.86
C THR A 3 -9.02 -0.76 7.47
N VAL A 4 -10.25 -0.37 7.12
CA VAL A 4 -10.56 0.30 5.86
C VAL A 4 -9.90 1.66 5.86
N TYR A 5 -8.99 1.89 4.92
CA TYR A 5 -8.39 3.21 4.73
C TYR A 5 -9.14 4.02 3.67
N LYS A 6 -9.41 3.42 2.51
CA LYS A 6 -10.18 4.04 1.41
C LYS A 6 -11.05 3.01 0.72
N ALA A 7 -12.22 3.45 0.29
CA ALA A 7 -13.07 2.74 -0.65
C ALA A 7 -13.04 3.48 -2.00
N LEU A 8 -12.69 2.75 -3.05
CA LEU A 8 -12.58 3.23 -4.42
C LEU A 8 -13.39 2.31 -5.35
N SER A 9 -13.53 2.67 -6.62
CA SER A 9 -14.00 1.71 -7.61
C SER A 9 -12.98 0.58 -7.80
N PRO A 10 -13.43 -0.66 -8.13
CA PRO A 10 -12.52 -1.75 -8.46
C PRO A 10 -11.57 -1.41 -9.62
N GLU A 11 -12.00 -0.57 -10.56
CA GLU A 11 -11.17 -0.12 -11.68
C GLU A 11 -9.99 0.74 -11.20
N GLU A 12 -10.24 1.70 -10.32
CA GLU A 12 -9.18 2.55 -9.73
C GLU A 12 -8.16 1.70 -8.96
N VAL A 13 -8.62 0.74 -8.15
CA VAL A 13 -7.71 -0.19 -7.44
C VAL A 13 -6.87 -1.00 -8.42
N ASN A 14 -7.45 -1.48 -9.53
CA ASN A 14 -6.69 -2.18 -10.56
C ASN A 14 -5.65 -1.30 -11.24
N ARG A 15 -5.95 -0.01 -11.49
CA ARG A 15 -4.97 0.95 -12.01
C ARG A 15 -3.82 1.18 -11.02
N ILE A 16 -4.13 1.32 -9.74
CA ILE A 16 -3.13 1.43 -8.67
C ILE A 16 -2.22 0.20 -8.64
N ILE A 17 -2.79 -1.01 -8.66
CA ILE A 17 -2.03 -2.26 -8.68
C ILE A 17 -1.13 -2.31 -9.92
N ALA A 18 -1.66 -1.97 -11.10
CA ALA A 18 -0.90 -1.97 -12.34
C ALA A 18 0.27 -0.97 -12.30
N TYR A 19 0.05 0.24 -11.79
CA TYR A 19 1.10 1.23 -11.60
C TYR A 19 2.19 0.73 -10.66
N CYS A 20 1.82 0.13 -9.53
CA CYS A 20 2.79 -0.42 -8.58
C CYS A 20 3.62 -1.56 -9.19
N LYS A 21 3.01 -2.42 -10.02
CA LYS A 21 3.72 -3.49 -10.76
C LYS A 21 4.72 -2.95 -11.77
N GLN A 22 4.42 -1.80 -12.39
CA GLN A 22 5.34 -1.15 -13.33
C GLN A 22 6.50 -0.47 -12.59
N HIS A 23 6.23 0.12 -11.42
CA HIS A 23 7.20 0.89 -10.62
C HIS A 23 7.75 0.08 -9.44
N THR A 24 8.10 -1.18 -9.67
CA THR A 24 8.69 -2.02 -8.63
C THR A 24 10.12 -1.60 -8.31
N VAL A 25 10.64 -2.01 -7.14
CA VAL A 25 12.06 -1.80 -6.77
C VAL A 25 13.01 -2.34 -7.84
N LYS A 26 12.69 -3.51 -8.42
CA LYS A 26 13.47 -4.11 -9.52
C LYS A 26 13.49 -3.25 -10.79
N ASN A 27 12.48 -2.40 -10.98
CA ASN A 27 12.38 -1.45 -12.09
C ASN A 27 12.82 -0.03 -11.69
N GLY A 28 13.52 0.14 -10.57
CA GLY A 28 13.97 1.45 -10.07
C GLY A 28 12.89 2.29 -9.39
N GLY A 29 11.71 1.70 -9.11
CA GLY A 29 10.63 2.31 -8.36
C GLY A 29 10.68 2.00 -6.86
N LEU A 30 9.52 2.06 -6.20
CA LEU A 30 9.40 1.96 -4.74
C LEU A 30 8.66 0.71 -4.26
N PHE A 31 7.98 0.01 -5.16
CA PHE A 31 6.98 -0.97 -4.74
C PHE A 31 7.51 -2.40 -4.80
N GLU A 32 7.06 -3.22 -3.86
CA GLU A 32 7.02 -4.67 -4.03
C GLU A 32 5.55 -5.09 -4.04
N VAL A 33 5.17 -5.92 -5.00
CA VAL A 33 3.76 -6.25 -5.24
C VAL A 33 3.58 -7.76 -5.18
N TYR A 34 2.72 -8.19 -4.27
CA TYR A 34 2.45 -9.60 -3.99
C TYR A 34 0.95 -9.85 -4.20
N PRO A 35 0.54 -10.24 -5.43
CA PRO A 35 -0.80 -10.71 -5.67
C PRO A 35 -1.00 -12.09 -5.04
N ASP A 36 -2.16 -12.30 -4.42
CA ASP A 36 -2.60 -13.63 -4.01
C ASP A 36 -3.06 -14.42 -5.26
N PRO A 37 -2.58 -15.64 -5.50
CA PRO A 37 -2.97 -16.44 -6.66
C PRO A 37 -4.41 -16.97 -6.59
N GLU A 38 -5.02 -17.04 -5.42
CA GLU A 38 -6.37 -17.62 -5.22
C GLU A 38 -7.46 -16.56 -5.09
N THR A 39 -7.08 -15.30 -4.86
CA THR A 39 -8.03 -14.21 -4.59
C THR A 39 -7.68 -12.94 -5.38
N LEU A 40 -8.53 -11.91 -5.27
CA LEU A 40 -8.24 -10.58 -5.84
C LEU A 40 -7.34 -9.73 -4.95
N VAL A 41 -6.90 -10.27 -3.81
CA VAL A 41 -6.08 -9.55 -2.84
C VAL A 41 -4.71 -9.30 -3.43
N THR A 42 -4.20 -8.09 -3.23
CA THR A 42 -2.82 -7.76 -3.58
C THR A 42 -2.22 -6.94 -2.47
N MET A 43 -1.16 -7.44 -1.85
CA MET A 43 -0.36 -6.69 -0.90
C MET A 43 0.68 -5.86 -1.66
N VAL A 44 0.81 -4.60 -1.29
CA VAL A 44 1.82 -3.69 -1.82
C VAL A 44 2.67 -3.18 -0.67
N VAL A 45 3.96 -3.50 -0.71
CA VAL A 45 4.96 -2.95 0.21
C VAL A 45 5.53 -1.69 -0.43
N VAL A 46 5.57 -0.60 0.34
CA VAL A 46 6.16 0.68 -0.05
C VAL A 46 7.53 0.79 0.61
N ASN A 47 8.58 0.76 -0.20
CA ASN A 47 9.94 0.93 0.26
C ASN A 47 10.34 2.40 0.33
N SER A 48 11.28 2.70 1.22
CA SER A 48 11.94 4.01 1.25
C SER A 48 13.09 4.04 0.24
N ARG A 49 13.48 5.23 -0.24
CA ARG A 49 14.66 5.40 -1.11
C ARG A 49 15.98 5.52 -0.35
N SER A 50 15.92 5.86 0.93
CA SER A 50 17.06 6.34 1.71
C SER A 50 17.30 5.56 3.01
N GLU A 51 16.35 4.75 3.44
CA GLU A 51 16.43 3.93 4.64
C GLU A 51 16.42 2.45 4.25
N ASP A 52 17.17 1.64 5.01
CA ASP A 52 17.24 0.19 4.82
C ASP A 52 15.94 -0.55 5.20
N LYS A 53 14.85 0.18 5.51
CA LYS A 53 13.57 -0.39 5.93
C LYS A 53 12.40 0.12 5.08
N PRO A 54 11.38 -0.71 4.86
CA PRO A 54 10.14 -0.28 4.21
C PRO A 54 9.41 0.79 5.02
N VAL A 55 8.68 1.67 4.31
CA VAL A 55 7.75 2.64 4.91
C VAL A 55 6.52 1.93 5.48
N GLY A 56 6.10 0.84 4.84
CA GLY A 56 4.99 0.01 5.31
C GLY A 56 4.28 -0.70 4.15
N ALA A 57 3.14 -1.32 4.43
CA ALA A 57 2.36 -2.05 3.44
C ALA A 57 0.89 -1.63 3.45
N PHE A 58 0.27 -1.66 2.27
CA PHE A 58 -1.17 -1.54 2.12
C PHE A 58 -1.72 -2.71 1.30
N TYR A 59 -3.00 -2.98 1.47
CA TYR A 59 -3.64 -4.16 0.91
C TYR A 59 -4.81 -3.73 0.03
N CYS A 60 -4.74 -4.11 -1.23
CA CYS A 60 -5.83 -3.95 -2.17
C CYS A 60 -6.77 -5.16 -2.07
N ASN A 61 -8.07 -4.89 -2.07
CA ASN A 61 -9.17 -5.86 -2.09
C ASN A 61 -9.26 -6.82 -0.89
N TYR A 62 -8.49 -6.61 0.17
CA TYR A 62 -8.45 -7.52 1.33
C TYR A 62 -9.77 -7.57 2.10
N LEU A 63 -10.34 -6.42 2.45
CA LEU A 63 -11.64 -6.33 3.14
C LEU A 63 -12.83 -6.34 2.17
N GLY A 64 -12.59 -6.43 0.86
CA GLY A 64 -13.60 -6.43 -0.18
C GLY A 64 -13.13 -5.74 -1.47
N PRO A 65 -13.75 -6.02 -2.63
CA PRO A 65 -13.38 -5.40 -3.90
C PRO A 65 -13.41 -3.87 -3.84
N GLY A 66 -12.38 -3.21 -4.36
CA GLY A 66 -12.28 -1.73 -4.36
C GLY A 66 -11.79 -1.14 -3.03
N ILE A 67 -11.50 -1.96 -2.02
CA ILE A 67 -11.03 -1.47 -0.71
C ILE A 67 -9.50 -1.46 -0.65
N ILE A 68 -8.94 -0.34 -0.22
CA ILE A 68 -7.57 -0.26 0.29
C ILE A 68 -7.65 -0.33 1.81
N SER A 69 -7.01 -1.35 2.39
CA SER A 69 -6.87 -1.48 3.84
C SER A 69 -5.42 -1.34 4.29
N LEU A 70 -5.25 -0.93 5.53
CA LEU A 70 -3.97 -0.89 6.22
C LEU A 70 -3.99 -1.92 7.33
N GLU A 71 -2.84 -2.53 7.61
CA GLU A 71 -2.67 -3.29 8.84
C GLU A 71 -2.39 -2.30 9.96
N GLU A 72 -3.24 -2.27 10.98
CA GLU A 72 -2.92 -1.63 12.25
C GLU A 72 -1.97 -2.54 13.01
N GLU A 73 -0.72 -2.11 13.12
CA GLU A 73 0.16 -2.52 14.20
C GLU A 73 -0.18 -1.68 15.43
N ASP A 74 -0.31 -2.32 16.60
CA ASP A 74 -0.48 -1.65 17.90
C ASP A 74 0.77 -0.80 18.21
N HIS A 75 0.80 0.41 17.63
CA HIS A 75 1.91 1.34 17.70
C HIS A 75 1.86 2.26 18.93
N ASP A 76 1.25 1.81 20.03
CA ASP A 76 0.97 2.63 21.20
C ASP A 76 2.22 2.97 22.05
N SER A 77 3.43 2.89 21.50
CA SER A 77 4.67 3.17 22.27
C SER A 77 5.87 3.76 21.51
N MET A 78 5.82 4.03 20.19
CA MET A 78 6.99 4.55 19.47
C MET A 78 6.68 5.63 18.41
N PRO A 79 7.22 6.87 18.54
CA PRO A 79 7.02 7.96 17.57
C PRO A 79 7.52 7.65 16.15
N SER A 80 8.52 6.79 15.99
CA SER A 80 9.03 6.36 14.68
C SER A 80 7.96 5.64 13.84
N ALA A 81 7.12 4.82 14.48
CA ALA A 81 6.03 4.13 13.82
C ALA A 81 4.92 5.09 13.31
N GLN A 82 4.64 6.16 14.05
CA GLN A 82 3.66 7.18 13.64
C GLN A 82 4.12 7.98 12.40
N GLY A 83 5.43 8.19 12.24
CA GLY A 83 5.99 8.82 11.05
C GLY A 83 5.82 7.97 9.78
N HIS A 84 6.04 6.66 9.92
CA HIS A 84 5.97 5.70 8.81
C HIS A 84 4.55 5.57 8.25
N ILE A 85 3.54 5.48 9.11
CA ILE A 85 2.15 5.39 8.65
C ILE A 85 1.67 6.66 7.94
N LYS A 86 2.17 7.84 8.32
CA LYS A 86 1.85 9.09 7.61
C LYS A 86 2.43 9.09 6.19
N ALA A 87 3.68 8.68 6.02
CA ALA A 87 4.33 8.59 4.71
C ALA A 87 3.65 7.55 3.81
N LEU A 88 3.25 6.41 4.38
CA LEU A 88 2.47 5.39 3.67
C LEU A 88 1.14 5.96 3.17
N LYS A 89 0.36 6.62 4.05
CA LYS A 89 -0.91 7.26 3.68
C LYS A 89 -0.72 8.31 2.58
N GLN A 90 0.30 9.16 2.67
CA GLN A 90 0.61 10.14 1.63
C GLN A 90 0.95 9.49 0.29
N THR A 91 1.66 8.36 0.31
CA THR A 91 1.94 7.59 -0.92
C THR A 91 0.64 7.10 -1.55
N ILE A 92 -0.27 6.55 -0.75
CA ILE A 92 -1.58 6.09 -1.22
C ILE A 92 -2.40 7.24 -1.81
N GLU A 93 -2.48 8.40 -1.12
CA GLU A 93 -3.18 9.57 -1.66
C GLU A 93 -2.55 10.07 -2.97
N THR A 94 -1.22 10.00 -3.10
CA THR A 94 -0.51 10.36 -4.34
C THR A 94 -0.84 9.40 -5.48
N LEU A 95 -0.98 8.10 -5.19
CA LEU A 95 -1.41 7.10 -6.17
C LEU A 95 -2.86 7.35 -6.62
N ILE A 96 -3.75 7.72 -5.69
CA ILE A 96 -5.16 8.00 -5.99
C ILE A 96 -5.31 9.29 -6.80
N GLY A 97 -4.55 10.35 -6.48
CA GLY A 97 -4.71 11.65 -7.12
C GLY A 97 -4.10 11.79 -8.52
N ASN A 98 -3.23 10.86 -8.93
CA ASN A 98 -2.44 10.97 -10.16
C ASN A 98 -2.69 9.85 -11.19
N LEU A 99 -3.62 8.93 -10.94
CA LEU A 99 -3.97 7.78 -11.81
C LEU A 99 -5.45 7.81 -12.22
#